data_AF-A0A2V7F508-F1
#
_entry.id   AF-A0A2V7F508-F1
#
_cell.length_a   1.000
_cell.length_b   1.000
_cell.length_c   1.000
_cell.angle_alpha   90.00
_cell.angle_beta   90.00
_cell.angle_gamma   90.00
#
_symmetry.space_group_name_H-M   'P 1'
#
loop_
_entity.id
_entity.type
_entity.pdbx_description
1 polymer ?
#
loop_
_entity_poly.entity_id
_entity_poly.type
_entity_poly.pdbx_seq_one_letter_code
_entity_poly.pdbx_strand_id
1 'polypeptide(L)' 'MKARLLHLYRALARRFGPQAWWPGRTPYEIAAGAVLTQHTAWTNAARAVAALRARRVLSARRLARLSPAELARM' A
#
# COMPACT_ATOMS: atom_id res chain seq x y z
N MET A 1 -25.50 -2.64 -18.75
CA MET A 1 -24.07 -2.58 -18.34
C MET A 1 -23.83 -3.06 -16.91
N LYS A 2 -24.41 -2.41 -15.89
CA LYS A 2 -24.18 -2.69 -14.45
C LYS A 2 -24.42 -4.16 -14.04
N ALA A 3 -25.48 -4.79 -14.55
CA ALA A 3 -25.81 -6.18 -14.25
C ALA A 3 -24.70 -7.18 -14.68
N ARG A 4 -24.09 -6.95 -15.84
CA ARG A 4 -23.01 -7.83 -16.36
C ARG A 4 -21.73 -7.69 -15.53
N LEU A 5 -21.38 -6.47 -15.10
CA LEU A 5 -20.23 -6.23 -14.21
C LEU A 5 -20.44 -6.88 -12.83
N LEU A 6 -21.65 -6.78 -12.27
CA LEU A 6 -21.97 -7.43 -10.99
C LEU A 6 -21.94 -8.96 -11.10
N HIS A 7 -22.37 -9.52 -12.23
CA HIS A 7 -22.28 -10.95 -12.47
C HIS A 7 -20.82 -11.42 -12.50
N LEU A 8 -19.96 -10.72 -13.25
CA LEU A 8 -18.53 -11.02 -13.31
C LEU A 8 -17.86 -10.90 -11.94
N TYR A 9 -18.12 -9.80 -11.22
CA TYR A 9 -17.61 -9.62 -9.86
C TYR A 9 -17.98 -10.78 -8.94
N ARG A 10 -19.25 -11.22 -8.94
CA ARG A 10 -19.71 -12.34 -8.11
C ARG A 10 -19.09 -13.69 -8.54
N ALA A 11 -18.90 -13.91 -9.84
CA ALA A 11 -18.24 -15.12 -10.33
C ALA A 11 -16.78 -15.18 -9.87
N LEU A 12 -16.02 -14.09 -10.03
CA LEU A 12 -14.64 -13.98 -9.59
C LEU A 12 -14.52 -14.07 -8.06
N ALA A 13 -15.38 -13.36 -7.32
CA ALA A 13 -15.39 -13.39 -5.86
C ALA A 13 -15.69 -14.79 -5.31
N ARG A 14 -16.62 -15.55 -5.91
CA ARG A 14 -16.87 -16.95 -5.52
C ARG A 14 -15.70 -17.88 -5.83
N ARG A 15 -15.02 -17.68 -6.97
CA ARG A 15 -13.92 -18.54 -7.40
C ARG A 15 -12.65 -18.32 -6.58
N PHE A 16 -12.32 -17.06 -6.31
CA PHE A 16 -11.04 -16.68 -5.73
C PHE A 16 -11.14 -16.28 -4.26
N GLY A 17 -12.30 -15.83 -3.78
CA GLY A 17 -12.48 -15.31 -2.43
C GLY A 17 -11.77 -13.96 -2.20
N PRO A 18 -11.64 -13.50 -0.94
CA PRO A 18 -10.87 -12.32 -0.59
C PRO A 18 -9.41 -12.46 -1.03
N GLN A 19 -8.95 -11.61 -1.94
CA GLN A 19 -7.59 -11.73 -2.51
C GLN A 19 -6.50 -11.10 -1.65
N ALA A 20 -6.85 -10.21 -0.72
CA ALA A 20 -5.88 -9.36 -0.01
C ALA A 20 -4.84 -8.76 -1.00
N TRP A 21 -5.33 -8.35 -2.18
CA TRP A 21 -4.51 -8.05 -3.36
C TRP A 21 -3.49 -6.93 -3.14
N TRP A 22 -3.73 -6.07 -2.16
CA TRP A 22 -2.80 -5.05 -1.71
C TRP A 22 -2.15 -5.44 -0.38
N PRO A 23 -0.82 -5.54 -0.29
CA PRO A 23 -0.14 -5.84 0.96
C PRO A 23 -0.16 -4.63 1.89
N GLY A 24 -0.57 -4.83 3.14
CA GLY A 24 -0.49 -3.78 4.16
C GLY A 24 -1.08 -4.23 5.50
N ARG A 25 -0.46 -3.79 6.59
CA ARG A 25 -0.91 -4.13 7.96
C ARG A 25 -1.85 -3.07 8.53
N THR A 26 -1.78 -1.85 8.02
CA THR A 26 -2.57 -0.71 8.49
C THR A 26 -3.08 0.11 7.31
N PRO A 27 -4.20 0.86 7.45
CA PRO A 27 -4.67 1.77 6.42
C PRO A 27 -3.61 2.79 5.97
N TYR A 28 -2.77 3.25 6.91
CA TYR A 28 -1.70 4.19 6.60
C TYR A 28 -0.57 3.57 5.76
N GLU A 29 -0.19 2.32 6.06
CA GLU A 29 0.78 1.57 5.24
C GLU A 29 0.25 1.34 3.82
N ILE A 30 -1.05 1.04 3.68
CA ILE A 30 -1.70 0.91 2.37
C ILE A 30 -1.63 2.24 1.60
N ALA A 31 -2.00 3.35 2.23
CA ALA A 31 -1.96 4.67 1.61
C ALA A 31 -0.53 5.09 1.21
N ALA A 32 0.45 4.92 2.10
CA ALA A 32 1.85 5.25 1.82
C ALA A 32 2.41 4.39 0.67
N GLY A 33 2.11 3.09 0.66
CA GLY A 33 2.46 2.21 -0.45
C GLY A 33 1.85 2.69 -1.77
N ALA A 34 0.55 3.05 -1.77
CA ALA A 34 -0.16 3.49 -2.97
C ALA A 34 0.40 4.80 -3.55
N VAL A 35 0.90 5.71 -2.70
CA VAL A 35 1.62 6.91 -3.15
C VAL A 35 2.97 6.54 -3.76
N LEU A 36 3.75 5.69 -3.11
CA LEU A 36 5.07 5.28 -3.60
C LEU A 36 4.99 4.57 -4.96
N THR A 37 4.03 3.66 -5.14
CA THR A 37 3.87 2.91 -6.41
C THR A 37 3.53 3.80 -7.61
N GLN A 38 3.09 5.04 -7.40
CA GLN A 38 2.82 5.98 -8.51
C GLN A 38 4.11 6.47 -9.18
N HIS A 39 5.25 6.47 -8.47
CA HIS A 39 6.51 7.03 -8.95
C HIS A 39 7.70 6.07 -8.85
N THR A 40 7.49 4.81 -8.48
CA THR A 40 8.54 3.79 -8.49
C THR A 40 7.99 2.38 -8.73
N ALA A 41 8.88 1.45 -9.08
CA ALA A 41 8.53 0.04 -9.24
C ALA A 41 7.94 -0.54 -7.93
N TRP A 42 7.02 -1.50 -8.04
CA TRP A 42 6.36 -2.15 -6.89
C TRP A 42 7.36 -2.73 -5.89
N THR A 43 8.46 -3.29 -6.37
CA THR A 43 9.54 -3.83 -5.55
C THR A 43 10.26 -2.74 -4.74
N ASN A 44 10.48 -1.56 -5.32
CA ASN A 44 11.09 -0.42 -4.64
C ASN A 44 10.13 0.20 -3.62
N ALA A 45 8.84 0.32 -3.96
CA ALA A 45 7.82 0.78 -3.01
C ALA A 45 7.75 -0.15 -1.79
N ALA A 46 7.74 -1.47 -2.00
CA ALA A 46 7.75 -2.45 -0.93
C ALA A 46 9.01 -2.36 -0.05
N ARG A 47 10.19 -2.14 -0.65
CA ARG A 47 11.45 -1.91 0.09
C ARG A 47 11.38 -0.66 0.97
N ALA A 48 10.90 0.46 0.44
CA ALA A 48 10.75 1.70 1.19
C ALA A 48 9.77 1.53 2.36
N VAL A 49 8.59 0.94 2.13
CA VAL A 49 7.63 0.63 3.20
C VAL A 49 8.25 -0.27 4.28
N ALA A 50 9.02 -1.29 3.89
CA ALA A 50 9.73 -2.16 4.82
C ALA A 50 10.77 -1.40 5.67
N ALA A 51 11.53 -0.48 5.06
CA ALA A 51 12.51 0.36 5.75
C ALA A 51 11.85 1.30 6.78
N LEU A 52 10.78 1.99 6.38
CA LEU A 52 10.00 2.86 7.27
C LEU A 52 9.40 2.07 8.45
N ARG A 53 8.94 0.85 8.18
CA ARG A 53 8.38 -0.05 9.20
C ARG A 53 9.46 -0.55 10.17
N ALA A 54 10.61 -0.98 9.67
CA ALA A 54 11.74 -1.43 10.49
C ALA A 54 12.20 -0.33 11.45
N ARG A 55 12.18 0.93 10.99
CA ARG A 55 12.53 2.12 11.78
C ARG A 55 11.37 2.60 12.67
N ARG A 56 10.22 1.91 12.67
CA ARG A 56 9.01 2.21 13.46
C ARG A 56 8.41 3.59 13.20
N VAL A 57 8.71 4.21 12.05
CA VAL A 57 8.24 5.55 11.68
C VAL A 57 7.04 5.55 10.74
N LEU A 58 6.58 4.39 10.25
CA LEU A 58 5.46 4.27 9.32
C LEU A 58 4.08 4.59 9.96
N SER A 59 3.89 5.84 10.34
CA SER A 59 2.63 6.46 10.75
C SER A 59 2.66 7.95 10.44
N ALA A 60 1.50 8.54 10.16
CA ALA A 60 1.39 9.96 9.80
C ALA A 60 2.16 10.89 10.78
N ARG A 61 1.94 10.69 12.09
CA ARG A 61 2.57 11.54 13.12
C ARG A 61 4.09 11.37 13.21
N ARG A 62 4.62 10.17 12.97
CA ARG A 62 6.07 9.92 13.06
C ARG A 62 6.79 10.40 11.80
N LEU A 63 6.24 10.13 10.63
CA LEU A 63 6.77 10.62 9.36
C LEU A 63 6.77 12.16 9.30
N ALA A 64 5.69 12.81 9.75
CA ALA A 64 5.60 14.28 9.75
C ALA A 64 6.63 14.97 10.67
N ARG A 65 7.30 14.23 11.57
CA ARG A 65 8.37 14.76 12.43
C ARG A 65 9.76 14.63 11.82
N LEU A 66 9.89 13.91 10.71
CA LEU A 66 11.16 13.79 9.99
C LEU A 66 11.27 14.95 9.00
N SER A 67 12.47 15.51 8.87
CA SER A 67 12.78 16.36 7.74
C SER A 67 12.74 15.55 6.43
N PRO A 68 12.47 16.21 5.29
CA PRO A 68 12.54 15.53 3.98
C PRO A 68 13.89 14.84 3.73
N ALA A 69 14.99 15.43 4.19
CA ALA A 69 16.33 14.86 4.05
C ALA A 69 16.54 13.60 4.90
N GLU A 70 15.98 13.55 6.12
CA GLU A 70 16.01 12.33 6.95
C GLU A 70 15.18 11.21 6.32
N LEU A 71 14.00 11.56 5.80
CA LEU A 71 13.11 10.60 5.15
C LEU A 71 13.72 10.03 3.87
N ALA A 72 14.36 10.86 3.04
CA ALA A 72 14.98 10.44 1.79
C ALA A 72 16.17 9.48 1.96
N ARG A 73 16.79 9.45 3.15
CA ARG A 73 17.93 8.55 3.47
C ARG A 73 17.50 7.21 4.08
N MET A 74 16.21 7.01 4.35
CA MET A 74 15.69 5.76 4.92
C MET A 74 15.59 4.67 3.87
#